data_AF-A0A7Z9FVZ2-F1
#
_entry.id   AF-A0A7Z9FVZ2-F1
#
_cell.length_a   1.000
_cell.length_b   1.000
_cell.length_c   1.000
_cell.angle_alpha   90.00
_cell.angle_beta   90.00
_cell.angle_gamma   90.00
#
_symmetry.space_group_name_H-M   'P 1'
#
loop_
_entity.id
_entity.type
_entity.pdbx_description
1 polymer ?
#
loop_
_entity_poly.entity_id
_entity_poly.type
_entity_poly.pdbx_seq_one_letter_code
_entity_poly.pdbx_strand_id
1 'polypeptide(L)'
;DVQSGVEKEPAWQVGEYNLLPEYTGGILLQANDWPDECDDEAIGGPVTIDKQWHHCTGTFDGKEIKIYGDGKLRKELPCKGAVEKGTGNLYIGCRGGSGRWIDGFLDEIKMYNRVLTEAEIVEDMEDPMHNLSVSPTDKVATTWGLLKMASFQ
;
A
#
# COMPACT_ATOMS: atom_id res chain seq x y z
N ASP A 1 -4.38 -14.98 -9.92
CA ASP A 1 -2.97 -14.54 -9.80
C ASP A 1 -2.88 -13.26 -9.02
N VAL A 2 -2.12 -13.27 -7.93
CA VAL A 2 -1.86 -12.10 -7.07
C VAL A 2 -1.34 -10.93 -7.91
N GLN A 3 -1.84 -9.70 -7.72
CA GLN A 3 -1.32 -8.50 -8.37
C GLN A 3 -0.55 -7.69 -7.34
N SER A 4 0.56 -7.07 -7.71
CA SER A 4 1.35 -6.29 -6.76
C SER A 4 1.02 -4.80 -6.85
N GLY A 5 0.68 -4.19 -5.73
CA GLY A 5 0.45 -2.74 -5.62
C GLY A 5 1.79 -2.00 -5.51
N VAL A 6 2.53 -2.27 -4.44
CA VAL A 6 3.85 -1.68 -4.18
C VAL A 6 4.78 -2.75 -3.64
N GLU A 7 5.88 -3.02 -4.34
CA GLU A 7 6.86 -4.05 -3.98
C GLU A 7 8.28 -3.51 -3.96
N LYS A 8 9.02 -3.81 -2.90
CA LYS A 8 10.45 -3.53 -2.79
C LYS A 8 11.23 -4.81 -3.05
N GLU A 9 12.29 -4.73 -3.85
CA GLU A 9 13.11 -5.88 -4.31
C GLU A 9 12.38 -6.83 -5.27
N PRO A 10 13.10 -7.48 -6.21
CA PRO A 10 12.55 -8.61 -6.95
C PRO A 10 12.63 -9.93 -6.14
N ALA A 11 11.49 -10.63 -6.05
CA ALA A 11 11.33 -12.06 -5.76
C ALA A 11 12.11 -12.66 -4.55
N TRP A 12 11.46 -12.69 -3.38
CA TRP A 12 11.80 -13.50 -2.19
C TRP A 12 13.27 -13.44 -1.79
N GLN A 13 13.73 -12.20 -1.56
CA GLN A 13 15.06 -11.90 -1.09
C GLN A 13 15.02 -11.00 0.13
N VAL A 14 16.16 -10.89 0.83
CA VAL A 14 16.29 -10.09 2.05
C VAL A 14 15.89 -8.65 1.80
N GLY A 15 15.02 -8.12 2.66
CA GLY A 15 14.47 -6.77 2.57
C GLY A 15 13.36 -6.58 1.54
N GLU A 16 12.82 -7.66 0.97
CA GLU A 16 11.58 -7.59 0.20
C GLU A 16 10.39 -7.38 1.13
N TYR A 17 9.54 -6.44 0.74
CA TYR A 17 8.18 -6.31 1.26
C TYR A 17 7.24 -5.91 0.14
N ASN A 18 5.96 -6.26 0.27
CA ASN A 18 4.93 -5.93 -0.69
C ASN A 18 3.59 -5.66 0.01
N LEU A 19 2.91 -4.59 -0.39
CA LEU A 19 1.49 -4.35 -0.12
C LEU A 19 0.70 -4.54 -1.40
N LEU A 20 -0.21 -5.51 -1.39
CA LEU A 20 -0.83 -6.00 -2.61
C LEU A 20 -2.32 -6.30 -2.46
N PRO A 21 -3.13 -6.08 -3.51
CA PRO A 21 -4.47 -6.63 -3.60
C PRO A 21 -4.40 -8.10 -4.04
N GLU A 22 -5.06 -8.98 -3.28
CA GLU A 22 -5.21 -10.38 -3.65
C GLU A 22 -6.33 -10.55 -4.69
N TYR A 23 -6.08 -11.35 -5.74
CA TYR A 23 -7.07 -11.65 -6.78
C TYR A 23 -8.31 -12.38 -6.25
N THR A 24 -8.16 -13.08 -5.12
CA THR A 24 -9.23 -13.77 -4.40
C THR A 24 -10.05 -12.85 -3.50
N GLY A 25 -9.73 -11.55 -3.48
CA GLY A 25 -10.42 -10.53 -2.69
C GLY A 25 -9.73 -10.33 -1.35
N GLY A 26 -8.75 -9.42 -1.31
CA GLY A 26 -8.07 -9.10 -0.07
C GLY A 26 -7.03 -8.00 -0.21
N ILE A 27 -6.50 -7.58 0.92
CA ILE A 27 -5.24 -6.84 1.01
C ILE A 27 -4.28 -7.72 1.79
N LEU A 28 -3.06 -7.82 1.28
CA LEU A 28 -1.96 -8.52 1.91
C LEU A 28 -0.78 -7.58 2.08
N LEU A 29 -0.20 -7.56 3.27
CA LEU A 29 1.15 -7.07 3.50
C LEU A 29 2.03 -8.28 3.78
N GLN A 30 3.10 -8.45 3.03
CA GLN A 30 4.05 -9.55 3.19
C GLN A 30 5.48 -9.02 3.19
N ALA A 31 6.39 -9.73 3.87
CA ALA A 31 7.81 -9.49 3.80
C ALA A 31 8.59 -10.80 3.88
N ASN A 32 9.64 -10.95 3.09
CA ASN A 32 10.46 -12.17 3.05
C ASN A 32 11.19 -12.43 4.38
N ASP A 33 11.50 -11.39 5.14
CA ASP A 33 12.28 -11.50 6.38
C ASP A 33 11.44 -11.90 7.60
N TRP A 34 10.12 -11.97 7.45
CA TRP A 34 9.25 -12.38 8.54
C TRP A 34 9.32 -13.89 8.80
N PRO A 35 9.09 -14.33 10.05
CA PRO A 35 8.98 -15.75 10.36
C PRO A 35 7.88 -16.44 9.53
N ASP A 36 8.05 -17.74 9.29
CA ASP A 36 7.11 -18.56 8.52
C ASP A 36 5.66 -18.46 9.06
N GLU A 37 5.46 -18.29 10.37
CA GLU A 37 4.12 -18.11 10.96
C GLU A 37 3.41 -16.79 10.60
N CYS A 38 4.10 -15.87 9.91
CA CYS A 38 3.57 -14.59 9.42
C CYS A 38 3.43 -14.56 7.90
N ASP A 39 3.26 -15.73 7.28
CA ASP A 39 3.03 -15.90 5.85
C ASP A 39 1.74 -15.23 5.34
N ASP A 40 1.54 -15.31 4.03
CA ASP A 40 0.40 -14.72 3.35
C ASP A 40 -0.93 -15.36 3.75
N GLU A 41 -0.96 -16.64 4.09
CA GLU A 41 -2.15 -17.28 4.65
C GLU A 41 -2.55 -16.71 6.02
N ALA A 42 -1.58 -16.29 6.84
CA ALA A 42 -1.84 -15.77 8.18
C ALA A 42 -2.34 -14.32 8.18
N ILE A 43 -1.80 -13.47 7.30
CA ILE A 43 -2.01 -12.02 7.31
C ILE A 43 -2.93 -11.48 6.20
N GLY A 44 -3.32 -12.30 5.21
CA GLY A 44 -4.34 -11.95 4.22
C GLY A 44 -5.65 -11.48 4.88
N GLY A 45 -6.08 -10.25 4.54
CA GLY A 45 -7.28 -9.62 5.09
C GLY A 45 -8.47 -9.69 4.13
N PRO A 46 -9.72 -9.85 4.61
CA PRO A 46 -10.93 -9.98 3.77
C PRO A 46 -11.42 -8.62 3.26
N VAL A 47 -10.52 -7.74 2.83
CA VAL A 47 -10.92 -6.51 2.14
C VAL A 47 -11.35 -6.92 0.75
N THR A 48 -12.67 -6.99 0.56
CA THR A 48 -13.22 -7.26 -0.76
C THR A 48 -12.87 -6.10 -1.67
N ILE A 49 -11.83 -6.30 -2.47
CA ILE A 49 -11.49 -5.40 -3.57
C ILE A 49 -12.54 -5.63 -4.64
N ASP A 50 -13.49 -4.69 -4.73
CA ASP A 50 -14.42 -4.64 -5.83
C ASP A 50 -13.92 -3.66 -6.91
N LYS A 51 -14.74 -3.34 -7.91
CA LYS A 51 -14.37 -2.41 -8.99
C LYS A 51 -14.49 -0.93 -8.58
N GLN A 52 -14.47 -0.62 -7.29
CA GLN A 52 -14.48 0.73 -6.73
C GLN A 52 -13.12 1.08 -6.13
N TRP A 53 -12.96 2.36 -5.80
CA TRP A 53 -11.77 2.84 -5.10
C TRP A 53 -11.78 2.36 -3.65
N HIS A 54 -10.63 1.85 -3.21
CA HIS A 54 -10.40 1.43 -1.83
C HIS A 54 -9.10 2.04 -1.31
N HIS A 55 -9.12 2.46 -0.05
CA HIS A 55 -7.90 2.88 0.64
C HIS A 55 -7.30 1.69 1.39
N CYS A 56 -6.07 1.31 1.01
CA CYS A 56 -5.40 0.10 1.49
C CYS A 56 -4.16 0.48 2.31
N THR A 57 -4.06 0.02 3.55
CA THR A 57 -2.89 0.33 4.39
C THR A 57 -2.42 -0.91 5.15
N GLY A 58 -1.11 -1.16 5.10
CA GLY A 58 -0.44 -2.13 5.96
C GLY A 58 0.54 -1.41 6.89
N THR A 59 0.60 -1.82 8.16
CA THR A 59 1.57 -1.31 9.13
C THR A 59 2.26 -2.46 9.85
N PHE A 60 3.53 -2.27 10.19
CA PHE A 60 4.32 -3.22 10.98
C PHE A 60 5.20 -2.49 11.99
N ASP A 61 5.15 -2.87 13.26
CA ASP A 61 5.87 -2.21 14.36
C ASP A 61 7.07 -3.04 14.90
N GLY A 62 7.38 -4.18 14.27
CA GLY A 62 8.36 -5.16 14.75
C GLY A 62 7.78 -6.26 15.66
N LYS A 63 6.50 -6.15 16.05
CA LYS A 63 5.80 -7.08 16.94
C LYS A 63 4.45 -7.53 16.42
N GLU A 64 3.77 -6.69 15.64
CA GLU A 64 2.47 -6.97 15.05
C GLU A 64 2.36 -6.36 13.65
N ILE A 65 1.64 -7.07 12.79
CA ILE A 65 1.23 -6.61 11.46
C ILE A 65 -0.25 -6.25 11.54
N LYS A 66 -0.63 -5.12 10.94
CA LYS A 66 -2.02 -4.69 10.83
C LYS A 66 -2.37 -4.31 9.40
N ILE A 67 -3.56 -4.72 8.97
CA ILE A 67 -4.13 -4.39 7.67
C ILE A 67 -5.40 -3.57 7.88
N TYR A 68 -5.47 -2.44 7.20
CA TYR A 68 -6.60 -1.53 7.18
C TYR A 68 -7.18 -1.46 5.76
N GLY A 69 -8.50 -1.45 5.68
CA GLY A 69 -9.25 -1.27 4.44
C GLY A 69 -10.34 -0.25 4.66
N ASP A 70 -10.30 0.83 3.87
CA ASP A 70 -11.18 2.00 3.98
C ASP A 70 -11.14 2.61 5.39
N GLY A 71 -9.91 2.82 5.89
CA GLY A 71 -9.63 3.47 7.17
C GLY A 71 -9.90 2.62 8.42
N LYS A 72 -10.45 1.40 8.26
CA LYS A 72 -10.81 0.52 9.38
C LYS A 72 -9.85 -0.64 9.52
N LEU A 73 -9.49 -1.02 10.74
CA LEU A 73 -8.73 -2.23 11.02
C LEU A 73 -9.52 -3.47 10.57
N ARG A 74 -8.89 -4.32 9.76
CA ARG A 74 -9.50 -5.53 9.20
C ARG A 74 -8.84 -6.81 9.69
N LYS A 75 -7.54 -6.73 9.96
CA LYS A 75 -6.73 -7.85 10.42
C LYS A 75 -5.58 -7.35 11.27
N GLU A 76 -5.27 -8.10 12.31
CA GLU A 76 -4.05 -7.97 13.10
C GLU A 76 -3.44 -9.35 13.32
N LEU A 77 -2.12 -9.41 13.35
CA LEU A 77 -1.36 -10.65 13.59
C LEU A 77 -0.12 -10.32 14.43
N PRO A 78 0.05 -10.94 15.61
CA PRO A 78 1.32 -10.90 16.32
C PRO A 78 2.41 -11.56 15.47
N CYS A 79 3.42 -10.78 15.09
CA CYS A 79 4.56 -11.21 14.30
C CYS A 79 5.83 -10.52 14.81
N LYS A 80 6.69 -11.26 15.52
CA LYS A 80 7.94 -10.70 16.04
C LYS A 80 9.03 -10.88 15.01
N GLY A 81 9.56 -9.79 14.49
CA GLY A 81 10.60 -9.84 13.48
C GLY A 81 11.07 -8.45 13.07
N ALA A 82 11.89 -8.42 12.03
CA ALA A 82 12.32 -7.20 11.38
C ALA A 82 12.06 -7.32 9.87
N VAL A 83 11.98 -6.18 9.20
CA VAL A 83 12.13 -6.12 7.75
C VAL A 83 13.51 -5.55 7.50
N GLU A 84 14.38 -6.33 6.87
CA GLU A 84 15.75 -5.91 6.62
C GLU A 84 15.79 -4.81 5.57
N LYS A 85 16.87 -4.02 5.57
CA LYS A 85 17.02 -2.96 4.57
C LYS A 85 17.46 -3.55 3.23
N GLY A 86 16.52 -3.69 2.30
CA GLY A 86 16.81 -4.00 0.91
C GLY A 86 17.53 -2.86 0.16
N THR A 87 18.33 -3.17 -0.86
CA THR A 87 19.11 -2.20 -1.68
C THR A 87 18.64 -2.05 -3.13
N GLY A 88 17.73 -2.88 -3.62
CA GLY A 88 17.15 -2.81 -4.96
C GLY A 88 16.01 -1.80 -5.09
N ASN A 89 15.30 -1.92 -6.20
CA ASN A 89 14.29 -0.93 -6.60
C ASN A 89 12.95 -1.12 -5.88
N LEU A 90 12.18 -0.03 -5.83
CA LEU A 90 10.75 -0.05 -5.55
C LEU A 90 10.00 -0.16 -6.88
N TYR A 91 9.05 -1.09 -6.95
CA TYR A 91 8.16 -1.32 -8.07
C TYR A 91 6.74 -0.94 -7.67
N ILE A 92 6.02 -0.32 -8.60
CA ILE A 92 4.62 0.07 -8.42
C ILE A 92 3.82 -0.63 -9.52
N GLY A 93 2.72 -1.28 -9.14
CA GLY A 93 1.79 -1.96 -10.05
C GLY A 93 2.33 -3.26 -10.67
N CYS A 94 3.42 -3.83 -10.16
CA CYS A 94 3.97 -5.09 -10.65
C CYS A 94 4.88 -5.78 -9.61
N ARG A 95 5.06 -7.10 -9.78
CA ARG A 95 5.97 -7.92 -8.99
C ARG A 95 7.36 -7.93 -9.63
N GLY A 96 8.37 -7.52 -8.88
CA GLY A 96 9.78 -7.51 -9.26
C GLY A 96 10.08 -6.85 -10.61
N GLY A 97 9.22 -5.95 -11.10
CA GLY A 97 9.36 -5.29 -12.40
C GLY A 97 9.10 -6.16 -13.62
N SER A 98 8.62 -7.40 -13.47
CA SER A 98 8.56 -8.36 -14.59
C SER A 98 7.24 -9.14 -14.76
N GLY A 99 6.33 -9.11 -13.78
CA GLY A 99 5.07 -9.84 -13.89
C GLY A 99 4.03 -9.42 -12.85
N ARG A 100 2.88 -10.13 -12.84
CA ARG A 100 1.78 -9.89 -11.89
C ARG A 100 1.36 -8.41 -11.81
N TRP A 101 1.20 -7.83 -13.00
CA TRP A 101 0.80 -6.44 -13.19
C TRP A 101 -0.59 -6.19 -12.59
N ILE A 102 -0.79 -4.99 -12.04
CA ILE A 102 -2.14 -4.56 -11.67
C ILE A 102 -3.02 -4.41 -12.91
N ASP A 103 -4.25 -4.91 -12.80
CA ASP A 103 -5.34 -4.68 -13.74
C ASP A 103 -6.34 -3.71 -13.09
N GLY A 104 -5.95 -2.44 -13.03
CA GLY A 104 -6.68 -1.41 -12.28
C GLY A 104 -5.91 -0.10 -12.20
N PHE A 105 -6.36 0.77 -11.28
CA PHE A 105 -5.74 2.06 -11.03
C PHE A 105 -5.12 2.08 -9.64
N LEU A 106 -3.97 2.75 -9.53
CA LEU A 106 -3.35 3.10 -8.27
C LEU A 106 -3.28 4.62 -8.21
N ASP A 107 -3.54 5.18 -7.04
CA ASP A 107 -3.36 6.61 -6.78
C ASP A 107 -2.92 6.83 -5.33
N GLU A 108 -2.30 7.97 -5.08
CA GLU A 108 -1.88 8.44 -3.75
C GLU A 108 -1.04 7.44 -2.95
N ILE A 109 0.04 6.93 -3.56
CA ILE A 109 0.96 5.98 -2.92
C ILE A 109 1.85 6.70 -1.91
N LYS A 110 1.74 6.29 -0.64
CA LYS A 110 2.54 6.81 0.48
C LYS A 110 3.28 5.68 1.20
N MET A 111 4.46 6.02 1.73
CA MET A 111 5.26 5.11 2.57
C MET A 111 5.87 5.88 3.74
N TYR A 112 5.83 5.28 4.92
CA TYR A 112 6.29 5.88 6.16
C TYR A 112 7.38 5.04 6.81
N ASN A 113 8.34 5.71 7.47
CA ASN A 113 9.38 5.07 8.28
C ASN A 113 8.96 4.89 9.75
N ARG A 114 7.67 5.04 10.03
CA ARG A 114 7.05 4.86 11.34
C ARG A 114 5.69 4.20 11.16
N VAL A 115 5.19 3.64 12.23
CA VAL A 115 3.82 3.13 12.30
C VAL A 115 2.86 4.31 12.36
N LEU A 116 1.82 4.26 11.54
CA LEU A 116 0.70 5.21 11.60
C LEU A 116 -0.32 4.73 12.63
N THR A 117 -0.96 5.68 13.29
CA THR A 117 -2.16 5.44 14.11
C THR A 117 -3.39 5.33 13.22
N GLU A 118 -4.47 4.73 13.73
CA GLU A 118 -5.74 4.63 12.98
C GLU A 118 -6.29 6.01 12.58
N ALA A 119 -6.15 7.02 13.46
CA ALA A 119 -6.57 8.39 13.14
C ALA A 119 -5.78 8.98 11.97
N GLU A 120 -4.47 8.75 11.91
CA GLU A 120 -3.63 9.21 10.79
C GLU A 120 -3.97 8.47 9.49
N ILE A 121 -4.32 7.19 9.57
CA ILE A 121 -4.76 6.40 8.41
C ILE A 121 -6.09 6.94 7.86
N VAL A 122 -7.01 7.33 8.75
CA VAL A 122 -8.28 7.97 8.34
C VAL A 122 -8.02 9.35 7.74
N GLU A 123 -7.13 10.15 8.34
CA GLU A 123 -6.74 11.46 7.81
C GLU A 123 -6.08 11.33 6.42
N ASP A 124 -5.20 10.36 6.22
CA ASP A 124 -4.60 10.05 4.91
C ASP A 124 -5.63 9.66 3.86
N MET A 125 -6.70 8.97 4.26
CA MET A 125 -7.78 8.55 3.37
C MET A 125 -8.70 9.71 3.00
N GLU A 126 -9.09 10.54 3.97
CA GLU A 126 -10.06 11.62 3.79
C GLU A 126 -9.43 12.89 3.18
N ASP A 127 -8.17 13.16 3.50
CA ASP A 127 -7.38 14.26 2.94
C ASP A 127 -5.99 13.74 2.49
N PRO A 128 -5.89 13.09 1.33
CA PRO A 128 -4.61 12.57 0.85
C PRO A 128 -3.56 13.66 0.62
N MET A 129 -3.92 14.94 0.61
CA MET A 129 -3.00 16.04 0.32
C MET A 129 -2.32 16.61 1.58
N HIS A 130 -2.81 16.30 2.78
CA HIS A 130 -2.43 16.99 4.02
C HIS A 130 -0.94 16.88 4.39
N ASN A 131 -0.24 15.85 3.92
CA ASN A 131 1.15 15.55 4.30
C ASN A 131 2.11 15.40 3.09
N LEU A 132 1.73 15.95 1.94
CA LEU A 132 2.61 15.95 0.79
C LEU A 132 3.84 16.84 1.03
N SER A 133 5.02 16.32 0.69
CA SER A 133 6.29 17.07 0.78
C SER A 133 6.34 18.33 -0.08
N VAL A 134 5.44 18.43 -1.06
CA VAL A 134 5.24 19.59 -1.92
C VAL A 134 3.76 19.93 -1.96
N SER A 135 3.44 21.20 -1.81
CA SER A 135 2.08 21.66 -2.11
C SER A 135 1.87 21.64 -3.63
N PRO A 136 0.83 20.95 -4.11
CA PRO A 136 0.44 21.02 -5.50
C PRO A 136 -0.39 22.27 -5.79
N THR A 137 -0.75 23.06 -4.78
CA THR A 137 -1.40 24.36 -4.95
C THR A 137 -0.48 25.28 -5.75
N ASP A 138 -1.06 26.03 -6.70
CA ASP A 138 -0.38 26.95 -7.62
C ASP A 138 0.66 26.30 -8.56
N LYS A 139 0.71 24.97 -8.65
CA LYS A 139 1.48 24.30 -9.70
C LYS A 139 0.73 24.42 -11.02
N VAL A 140 1.47 24.75 -12.08
CA VAL A 140 0.91 24.89 -13.44
C VAL A 140 0.09 23.64 -13.84
N ALA A 141 0.57 22.44 -13.51
CA ALA A 141 -0.13 21.19 -13.81
C ALA A 141 -1.53 21.08 -13.16
N THR A 142 -1.66 21.42 -11.88
CA THR A 142 -2.94 21.41 -11.15
C THR A 142 -3.84 22.56 -11.57
N THR A 143 -3.30 23.75 -11.82
CA THR A 143 -4.09 24.87 -12.37
C THR A 143 -4.72 24.50 -13.72
N TRP A 144 -3.95 23.87 -14.61
CA TRP A 144 -4.47 23.38 -15.90
C TRP A 144 -5.48 22.23 -15.75
N GLY A 145 -5.27 21.32 -14.80
CA GLY A 145 -6.23 20.28 -14.48
C GLY A 145 -7.58 20.86 -14.03
N LEU A 146 -7.56 21.80 -13.08
CA LEU A 146 -8.75 22.48 -12.57
C LEU A 146 -9.48 23.27 -13.65
N LEU A 147 -8.75 24.04 -14.47
CA LEU A 147 -9.34 24.79 -15.59
C LEU A 147 -10.05 23.88 -16.59
N LYS A 148 -9.46 22.71 -16.90
CA LYS A 148 -10.10 21.74 -17.78
C LYS A 148 -11.37 21.18 -17.16
N MET A 149 -11.36 20.79 -15.88
CA MET A 149 -12.58 20.28 -15.22
C MET A 149 -13.70 21.31 -15.17
N ALA A 150 -13.37 22.58 -14.90
CA ALA A 150 -14.35 23.67 -14.86
C ALA A 150 -14.95 24.00 -16.25
N SER A 151 -14.27 23.65 -17.35
CA SER A 151 -14.73 23.90 -18.72
C SER A 151 -15.73 22.86 -19.27
N PHE A 152 -16.00 21.78 -18.53
CA PHE A 152 -16.97 20.73 -18.89
C PHE A 152 -18.27 20.77 -18.06
N GLN A 153 -18.54 21.88 -17.37
CA GLN A 153 -19.81 22.15 -16.69
C GLN A 153 -20.70 23.10 -17.50
#